data_AF-A0A6N8Z5Z2-F1
#
_entry.id   AF-A0A6N8Z5Z2-F1
#
_cell.length_a   1.000
_cell.length_b   1.000
_cell.length_c   1.000
_cell.angle_alpha   90.00
_cell.angle_beta   90.00
_cell.angle_gamma   90.00
#
_symmetry.space_group_name_H-M   'P 1'
#
loop_
_entity.id
_entity.type
_entity.pdbx_description
1 polymer ?
#
loop_
_entity_poly.entity_id
_entity_poly.type
_entity_poly.pdbx_seq_one_letter_code
_entity_poly.pdbx_strand_id
1 'polypeptide(L)'
;MPNEWPTVHYKEEGMREGMQIEDANIGVDDKVELLDMLSETGLQSIVVGSFVSPRWTPQMERIDEIVTKFTPKAGVTYTALALNARGVERARAYSPPLTIERDAYPRLSCHLCDVFARRNTNRSQMQEMERWPEIIAQAQEMGITEAGIGCNASWGSNFLGEFPVDSLMTLFEYQYGLWEEAGIGVRSCSMGDPMSHCTPAKVEESIVRVKERWPEINHFRLHLHNGRNMAIASAYAAMRVLGPEDTLELDGTIGGFGGCPYCGNGRATGMAPTEDLLHMMEDMGIPTGVDIDKLVDCVWAAERIIGRELYGHVSKAGPRPRASAGNLYDINMPFVETLEQATHFKKGEQMYEGGLYPYREPVTSPYRDRVDQGLPAFGTGADEFPWNQDWLPKAES
;
A
#
# COMPACT_ATOMS: atom_id res chain seq x y z
N MET A 1 -14.06 20.96 -3.18
CA MET A 1 -13.48 21.16 -1.84
C MET A 1 -11.98 21.36 -2.04
N PRO A 2 -11.33 22.36 -1.43
CA PRO A 2 -9.86 22.28 -1.26
C PRO A 2 -9.53 20.94 -0.60
N ASN A 3 -8.41 20.30 -1.00
CA ASN A 3 -8.06 18.95 -0.53
C ASN A 3 -8.04 18.93 1.00
N GLU A 4 -8.98 18.19 1.62
CA GLU A 4 -9.04 17.98 3.07
C GLU A 4 -8.14 16.80 3.51
N TRP A 5 -7.46 16.17 2.55
CA TRP A 5 -6.65 14.97 2.75
C TRP A 5 -5.17 15.29 2.90
N PRO A 6 -4.40 14.46 3.61
CA PRO A 6 -2.94 14.59 3.65
C PRO A 6 -2.32 14.34 2.27
N THR A 7 -1.08 14.79 2.10
CA THR A 7 -0.26 14.33 0.97
C THR A 7 0.10 12.86 1.20
N VAL A 8 -0.35 11.97 0.32
CA VAL A 8 -0.04 10.54 0.44
C VAL A 8 1.10 10.18 -0.51
N HIS A 9 2.18 9.64 0.06
CA HIS A 9 3.27 9.05 -0.70
C HIS A 9 3.14 7.52 -0.63
N TYR A 10 2.84 6.92 -1.76
CA TYR A 10 2.70 5.47 -1.86
C TYR A 10 4.01 4.82 -2.32
N LYS A 11 4.43 3.75 -1.64
CA LYS A 11 5.62 2.96 -1.95
C LYS A 11 5.22 1.53 -2.30
N GLU A 12 5.49 1.15 -3.55
CA GLU A 12 5.26 -0.22 -4.05
C GLU A 12 6.42 -1.14 -3.63
N GLU A 13 6.11 -2.16 -2.84
CA GLU A 13 7.09 -3.10 -2.27
C GLU A 13 6.98 -4.50 -2.88
N GLY A 14 6.17 -4.73 -3.91
CA GLY A 14 5.92 -6.05 -4.48
C GLY A 14 7.19 -6.76 -4.96
N MET A 15 8.12 -6.03 -5.58
CA MET A 15 9.40 -6.59 -6.03
C MET A 15 10.35 -6.92 -4.88
N ARG A 16 10.11 -6.40 -3.67
CA ARG A 16 10.92 -6.62 -2.47
C ARG A 16 10.17 -7.45 -1.43
N GLU A 17 9.19 -6.88 -0.71
CA GLU A 17 8.37 -7.61 0.28
C GLU A 17 7.61 -8.78 -0.33
N GLY A 18 6.97 -8.56 -1.49
CA GLY A 18 6.19 -9.57 -2.19
C GLY A 18 7.07 -10.76 -2.61
N MET A 19 8.02 -10.50 -3.49
CA MET A 19 8.92 -11.51 -4.04
C MET A 19 9.81 -12.21 -3.00
N GLN A 20 10.11 -11.56 -1.86
CA GLN A 20 10.96 -12.13 -0.82
C GLN A 20 10.38 -13.40 -0.18
N ILE A 21 9.06 -13.56 -0.16
CA ILE A 21 8.41 -14.73 0.47
C ILE A 21 7.99 -15.81 -0.54
N GLU A 22 8.18 -15.54 -1.83
CA GLU A 22 7.84 -16.45 -2.92
C GLU A 22 8.98 -17.44 -3.23
N ASP A 23 8.80 -18.28 -4.25
CA ASP A 23 9.79 -19.27 -4.66
C ASP A 23 11.09 -18.57 -5.12
N ALA A 24 12.23 -19.03 -4.61
CA ALA A 24 13.54 -18.50 -4.99
C ALA A 24 13.91 -18.80 -6.45
N ASN A 25 13.26 -19.79 -7.08
CA ASN A 25 13.49 -20.18 -8.46
C ASN A 25 12.76 -19.32 -9.50
N ILE A 26 11.91 -18.36 -9.08
CA ILE A 26 11.29 -17.40 -10.02
C ILE A 26 12.40 -16.70 -10.82
N GLY A 27 12.27 -16.74 -12.15
CA GLY A 27 13.28 -16.26 -13.08
C GLY A 27 13.56 -14.77 -12.93
N VAL A 28 14.80 -14.36 -13.25
CA VAL A 28 15.15 -12.94 -13.33
C VAL A 28 14.34 -12.24 -14.41
N ASP A 29 14.13 -12.88 -15.56
CA ASP A 29 13.41 -12.26 -16.68
C ASP A 29 11.93 -12.05 -16.33
N ASP A 30 11.30 -12.97 -15.58
CA ASP A 30 9.94 -12.79 -15.05
C ASP A 30 9.86 -11.60 -14.07
N LYS A 31 10.85 -11.48 -13.18
CA LYS A 31 10.94 -10.34 -12.24
C LYS A 31 11.15 -9.01 -12.96
N VAL A 32 11.95 -9.02 -14.03
CA VAL A 32 12.18 -7.83 -14.88
C VAL A 32 10.91 -7.46 -15.64
N GLU A 33 10.20 -8.44 -16.22
CA GLU A 33 8.90 -8.21 -16.87
C GLU A 33 7.94 -7.48 -15.93
N LEU A 34 7.77 -8.00 -14.70
CA LEU A 34 6.88 -7.39 -13.73
C LEU A 34 7.33 -5.99 -13.31
N LEU A 35 8.63 -5.76 -13.10
CA LEU A 35 9.18 -4.44 -12.75
C LEU A 35 8.99 -3.41 -13.86
N ASP A 36 9.16 -3.81 -15.13
CA ASP A 36 8.92 -2.94 -16.28
C ASP A 36 7.44 -2.60 -16.41
N MET A 37 6.55 -3.58 -16.22
CA MET A 37 5.10 -3.33 -16.18
C MET A 37 4.72 -2.35 -15.06
N LEU A 38 5.22 -2.58 -13.84
CA LEU A 38 5.01 -1.69 -12.69
C LEU A 38 5.46 -0.25 -12.99
N SER A 39 6.58 -0.10 -13.70
CA SER A 39 7.14 1.21 -14.07
C SER A 39 6.23 2.02 -15.01
N GLU A 40 5.34 1.36 -15.76
CA GLU A 40 4.42 1.99 -16.71
C GLU A 40 3.09 2.41 -16.08
N THR A 41 2.85 2.05 -14.82
CA THR A 41 1.58 2.30 -14.11
C THR A 41 1.42 3.74 -13.65
N GLY A 42 2.50 4.52 -13.57
CA GLY A 42 2.48 5.85 -12.95
C GLY A 42 2.82 5.85 -11.44
N LEU A 43 3.14 4.68 -10.86
CA LEU A 43 3.72 4.60 -9.52
C LEU A 43 4.97 5.47 -9.42
N GLN A 44 5.08 6.25 -8.34
CA GLN A 44 6.19 7.19 -8.15
C GLN A 44 7.37 6.60 -7.39
N SER A 45 7.15 5.58 -6.55
CA SER A 45 8.19 4.93 -5.75
C SER A 45 8.03 3.42 -5.81
N ILE A 46 9.08 2.73 -6.27
CA ILE A 46 9.12 1.27 -6.40
C ILE A 46 10.38 0.74 -5.71
N VAL A 47 10.21 -0.20 -4.78
CA VAL A 47 11.32 -0.92 -4.14
C VAL A 47 11.62 -2.17 -4.95
N VAL A 48 12.70 -2.14 -5.73
CA VAL A 48 12.99 -3.16 -6.75
C VAL A 48 13.57 -4.46 -6.18
N GLY A 49 13.93 -4.48 -4.89
CA GLY A 49 14.47 -5.63 -4.21
C GLY A 49 15.32 -5.27 -2.99
N SER A 50 16.15 -6.20 -2.52
CA SER A 50 17.09 -5.97 -1.42
C SER A 50 18.51 -6.50 -1.64
N PHE A 51 19.52 -5.71 -1.26
CA PHE A 51 20.93 -6.11 -1.19
C PHE A 51 21.28 -6.75 0.18
N VAL A 52 20.55 -7.80 0.54
CA VAL A 52 20.75 -8.57 1.78
C VAL A 52 21.55 -9.86 1.52
N SER A 53 21.83 -10.61 2.60
CA SER A 53 22.53 -11.88 2.50
C SER A 53 21.61 -12.95 1.87
N PRO A 54 22.04 -13.61 0.77
CA PRO A 54 21.24 -14.65 0.11
C PRO A 54 21.02 -15.88 1.00
N ARG A 55 21.83 -16.04 2.05
CA ARG A 55 21.62 -17.09 3.07
C ARG A 55 20.26 -16.95 3.78
N TRP A 56 19.80 -15.72 3.99
CA TRP A 56 18.55 -15.44 4.71
C TRP A 56 17.41 -15.11 3.75
N THR A 57 17.74 -14.55 2.58
CA THR A 57 16.77 -14.18 1.55
C THR A 57 17.26 -14.60 0.17
N PRO A 58 17.21 -15.91 -0.16
CA PRO A 58 17.68 -16.43 -1.44
C PRO A 58 16.92 -15.83 -2.64
N GLN A 59 15.66 -15.45 -2.45
CA GLN A 59 14.81 -14.80 -3.48
C GLN A 59 15.40 -13.49 -4.01
N MET A 60 16.25 -12.83 -3.23
CA MET A 60 16.87 -11.54 -3.53
C MET A 60 18.34 -11.66 -3.99
N GLU A 61 18.87 -12.89 -4.14
CA GLU A 61 20.27 -13.12 -4.48
C GLU A 61 20.69 -12.41 -5.77
N ARG A 62 19.84 -12.49 -6.80
CA ARG A 62 20.10 -12.03 -8.18
C ARG A 62 19.60 -10.61 -8.45
N ILE A 63 19.50 -9.77 -7.42
CA ILE A 63 19.03 -8.38 -7.58
C ILE A 63 19.87 -7.59 -8.57
N ASP A 64 21.19 -7.80 -8.60
CA ASP A 64 22.11 -7.14 -9.53
C ASP A 64 21.74 -7.38 -11.00
N GLU A 65 21.27 -8.58 -11.34
CA GLU A 65 20.81 -8.89 -12.70
C GLU A 65 19.50 -8.18 -13.02
N ILE A 66 18.57 -8.09 -12.07
CA ILE A 66 17.28 -7.40 -12.23
C ILE A 66 17.53 -5.91 -12.50
N VAL A 67 18.32 -5.25 -11.64
CA VAL A 67 18.57 -3.80 -11.75
C VAL A 67 19.40 -3.42 -12.97
N THR A 68 20.10 -4.38 -13.59
CA THR A 68 20.85 -4.15 -14.83
C THR A 68 19.98 -4.33 -16.09
N LYS A 69 18.90 -5.11 -16.00
CA LYS A 69 18.08 -5.50 -17.15
C LYS A 69 16.81 -4.68 -17.35
N PHE A 70 16.21 -4.19 -16.27
CA PHE A 70 14.95 -3.45 -16.36
C PHE A 70 15.13 -2.08 -17.03
N THR A 71 14.02 -1.54 -17.53
CA THR A 71 13.95 -0.26 -18.24
C THR A 71 13.36 0.82 -17.33
N PRO A 72 14.19 1.62 -16.63
CA PRO A 72 13.69 2.65 -15.71
C PRO A 72 12.88 3.73 -16.45
N LYS A 73 11.81 4.20 -15.81
CA LYS A 73 10.95 5.27 -16.31
C LYS A 73 11.25 6.59 -15.62
N ALA A 74 11.27 7.65 -16.41
CA ALA A 74 11.47 9.00 -15.91
C ALA A 74 10.33 9.38 -14.95
N GLY A 75 10.68 10.00 -13.83
CA GLY A 75 9.71 10.38 -12.79
C GLY A 75 9.41 9.29 -11.76
N VAL A 76 9.96 8.08 -11.93
CA VAL A 76 9.85 6.99 -10.94
C VAL A 76 11.13 6.88 -10.14
N THR A 77 11.00 6.85 -8.81
CA THR A 77 12.10 6.60 -7.89
C THR A 77 12.22 5.11 -7.60
N TYR A 78 13.32 4.52 -8.06
CA TYR A 78 13.64 3.11 -7.83
C TYR A 78 14.58 2.97 -6.64
N THR A 79 14.19 2.25 -5.60
CA THR A 79 15.02 2.04 -4.41
C THR A 79 15.28 0.55 -4.20
N ALA A 80 16.28 0.23 -3.38
CA ALA A 80 16.52 -1.13 -2.92
C ALA A 80 16.87 -1.13 -1.43
N LEU A 81 16.35 -2.10 -0.69
CA LEU A 81 16.62 -2.22 0.74
C LEU A 81 18.07 -2.68 0.96
N ALA A 82 18.85 -1.92 1.74
CA ALA A 82 20.20 -2.27 2.15
C ALA A 82 20.39 -2.06 3.66
N LEU A 83 20.59 -3.17 4.40
CA LEU A 83 20.60 -3.15 5.87
C LEU A 83 21.98 -2.95 6.51
N ASN A 84 23.05 -2.92 5.71
CA ASN A 84 24.41 -2.73 6.21
C ASN A 84 25.29 -1.98 5.18
N ALA A 85 26.46 -1.51 5.62
CA ALA A 85 27.38 -0.73 4.79
C ALA A 85 27.77 -1.42 3.47
N ARG A 86 27.98 -2.74 3.49
CA ARG A 86 28.30 -3.53 2.29
C ARG A 86 27.13 -3.59 1.31
N GLY A 87 25.90 -3.72 1.80
CA GLY A 87 24.69 -3.67 0.99
C GLY A 87 24.51 -2.29 0.34
N VAL A 88 24.78 -1.22 1.10
CA VAL A 88 24.72 0.16 0.59
C VAL A 88 25.78 0.39 -0.49
N GLU A 89 27.01 -0.09 -0.28
CA GLU A 89 28.09 -0.01 -1.28
C GLU A 89 27.72 -0.76 -2.56
N ARG A 90 27.14 -1.97 -2.45
CA ARG A 90 26.64 -2.71 -3.62
C ARG A 90 25.54 -1.95 -4.34
N ALA A 91 24.56 -1.41 -3.62
CA ALA A 91 23.47 -0.64 -4.21
C ALA A 91 23.98 0.59 -4.98
N ARG A 92 25.01 1.28 -4.46
CA ARG A 92 25.63 2.45 -5.10
C ARG A 92 26.22 2.13 -6.48
N ALA A 93 26.65 0.90 -6.73
CA ALA A 93 27.18 0.50 -8.05
C ALA A 93 26.12 0.51 -9.15
N TYR A 94 24.83 0.50 -8.79
CA TYR A 94 23.68 0.52 -9.70
C TYR A 94 22.91 1.84 -9.64
N SER A 95 23.54 2.89 -9.10
CA SER A 95 22.99 4.24 -9.03
C SER A 95 23.69 5.15 -10.05
N PRO A 96 23.02 5.64 -11.11
CA PRO A 96 21.64 5.36 -11.53
C PRO A 96 21.47 3.96 -12.21
N PRO A 97 20.23 3.42 -12.32
CA PRO A 97 18.95 4.07 -12.03
C PRO A 97 18.47 3.96 -10.58
N LEU A 98 19.14 3.20 -9.71
CA LEU A 98 18.77 3.16 -8.30
C LEU A 98 18.99 4.52 -7.65
N THR A 99 18.03 4.94 -6.83
CA THR A 99 18.14 6.05 -5.91
C THR A 99 18.57 5.50 -4.56
N ILE A 100 19.71 5.96 -4.07
CA ILE A 100 20.17 5.65 -2.72
C ILE A 100 19.46 6.59 -1.74
N GLU A 101 18.24 6.22 -1.37
CA GLU A 101 17.49 6.96 -0.35
C GLU A 101 18.17 6.84 1.01
N ARG A 102 18.37 7.98 1.66
CA ARG A 102 18.53 8.05 3.11
C ARG A 102 17.20 8.52 3.65
N ASP A 103 16.74 7.89 4.74
CA ASP A 103 15.57 8.40 5.47
C ASP A 103 15.80 9.89 5.74
N ALA A 104 14.86 10.73 5.31
CA ALA A 104 14.92 12.18 5.51
C ALA A 104 15.00 12.52 7.01
N TYR A 105 14.52 11.61 7.85
CA TYR A 105 14.50 11.72 9.30
C TYR A 105 15.25 10.54 9.92
N PRO A 106 16.54 10.68 10.30
CA PRO A 106 17.22 9.66 11.10
C PRO A 106 16.34 9.25 12.28
N ARG A 107 16.18 7.95 12.47
CA ARG A 107 15.11 7.42 13.32
C ARG A 107 15.63 6.58 14.46
N LEU A 108 15.12 6.84 15.66
CA LEU A 108 15.20 5.89 16.75
C LEU A 108 14.06 4.90 16.59
N SER A 109 14.39 3.62 16.47
CA SER A 109 13.39 2.58 16.27
C SER A 109 13.77 1.28 16.95
N CYS A 110 12.75 0.55 17.39
CA CYS A 110 12.84 -0.83 17.84
C CYS A 110 11.52 -1.55 17.56
N HIS A 111 11.51 -2.86 17.76
CA HIS A 111 10.27 -3.63 17.80
C HIS A 111 9.73 -3.68 19.24
N LEU A 112 8.42 -3.48 19.43
CA LEU A 112 7.80 -3.71 20.75
C LEU A 112 7.83 -5.19 21.16
N CYS A 113 7.84 -6.10 20.19
CA CYS A 113 7.97 -7.53 20.45
C CYS A 113 9.43 -8.00 20.37
N ASP A 114 10.06 -8.20 21.53
CA ASP A 114 11.44 -8.75 21.64
C ASP A 114 11.57 -10.15 21.00
N VAL A 115 10.54 -11.00 21.15
CA VAL A 115 10.54 -12.34 20.52
C VAL A 115 10.61 -12.22 19.00
N PHE A 116 9.85 -11.31 18.41
CA PHE A 116 9.88 -11.08 16.96
C PHE A 116 11.21 -10.50 16.52
N ALA A 117 11.76 -9.51 17.23
CA ALA A 117 13.08 -8.94 16.94
C ALA A 117 14.16 -10.04 16.89
N ARG A 118 14.19 -10.93 17.88
CA ARG A 118 15.15 -12.04 17.93
C ARG A 118 14.99 -12.99 16.76
N ARG A 119 13.76 -13.30 16.38
CA ARG A 119 13.47 -14.21 15.26
C ARG A 119 13.81 -13.59 13.90
N ASN A 120 13.55 -12.29 13.75
CA ASN A 120 13.65 -11.58 12.48
C ASN A 120 15.09 -11.10 12.20
N THR A 121 15.77 -10.56 13.21
CA THR A 121 17.06 -9.88 13.03
C THR A 121 18.18 -10.43 13.91
N ASN A 122 17.93 -11.48 14.70
CA ASN A 122 18.85 -12.01 15.72
C ASN A 122 19.32 -10.96 16.72
N ARG A 123 18.47 -9.97 17.03
CA ARG A 123 18.72 -8.94 18.04
C ARG A 123 17.57 -8.88 19.02
N SER A 124 17.87 -8.60 20.28
CA SER A 124 16.87 -8.20 21.26
C SER A 124 16.43 -6.76 21.03
N GLN A 125 15.26 -6.41 21.55
CA GLN A 125 14.79 -5.02 21.59
C GLN A 125 15.84 -4.10 22.25
N MET A 126 16.43 -4.54 23.36
CA MET A 126 17.47 -3.76 24.05
C MET A 126 18.69 -3.51 23.16
N GLN A 127 19.12 -4.50 22.37
CA GLN A 127 20.23 -4.34 21.42
C GLN A 127 19.88 -3.43 20.22
N GLU A 128 18.59 -3.28 19.89
CA GLU A 128 18.16 -2.25 18.93
C GLU A 128 18.29 -0.85 19.56
N MET A 129 17.89 -0.71 20.83
CA MET A 129 17.95 0.53 21.60
C MET A 129 19.38 0.97 21.95
N GLU A 130 20.29 0.03 22.21
CA GLU A 130 21.72 0.30 22.50
C GLU A 130 22.42 1.08 21.38
N ARG A 131 21.88 1.07 20.16
CA ARG A 131 22.41 1.79 19.01
C ARG A 131 21.95 3.24 18.93
N TRP A 132 20.92 3.62 19.66
CA TRP A 132 20.33 4.95 19.57
C TRP A 132 21.31 6.08 19.89
N PRO A 133 22.19 5.99 20.91
CA PRO A 133 23.21 7.01 21.14
C PRO A 133 24.14 7.22 19.95
N GLU A 134 24.50 6.14 19.24
CA GLU A 134 25.33 6.22 18.03
C GLU A 134 24.59 6.93 16.88
N ILE A 135 23.30 6.64 16.70
CA ILE A 135 22.46 7.30 15.68
C ILE A 135 22.35 8.80 15.97
N ILE A 136 22.15 9.18 17.22
CA ILE A 136 22.08 10.58 17.65
C ILE A 136 23.41 11.29 17.39
N ALA A 137 24.53 10.67 17.81
CA ALA A 137 25.86 11.25 17.60
C ALA A 137 26.18 11.45 16.11
N GLN A 138 25.82 10.47 15.26
CA GLN A 138 25.97 10.60 13.82
C GLN A 138 25.09 11.73 13.25
N ALA A 139 23.84 11.86 13.72
CA ALA A 139 22.96 12.95 13.28
C ALA A 139 23.54 14.33 13.64
N GLN A 140 24.10 14.48 14.85
CA GLN A 140 24.77 15.71 15.29
C GLN A 140 26.03 16.01 14.47
N GLU A 141 26.89 15.00 14.22
CA GLU A 141 28.09 15.16 13.38
C GLU A 141 27.74 15.62 11.96
N MET A 142 26.61 15.14 11.44
CA MET A 142 26.11 15.48 10.11
C MET A 142 25.32 16.80 10.07
N GLY A 143 25.12 17.46 11.21
CA GLY A 143 24.34 18.71 11.29
C GLY A 143 22.85 18.53 10.97
N ILE A 144 22.31 17.34 11.19
CA ILE A 144 20.88 17.06 10.96
C ILE A 144 20.05 17.71 12.08
N THR A 145 19.03 18.47 11.68
CA THR A 145 18.17 19.22 12.62
C THR A 145 16.78 18.62 12.82
N GLU A 146 16.39 17.66 11.98
CA GLU A 146 15.08 17.00 12.04
C GLU A 146 15.23 15.48 12.02
N ALA A 147 14.46 14.81 12.88
CA ALA A 147 14.56 13.38 13.11
C ALA A 147 13.18 12.72 13.27
N GLY A 148 13.21 11.40 13.44
CA GLY A 148 12.01 10.58 13.56
C GLY A 148 12.02 9.68 14.78
N ILE A 149 10.82 9.34 15.23
CA ILE A 149 10.54 8.26 16.19
C ILE A 149 9.87 7.10 15.44
N GLY A 150 10.01 5.89 15.95
CA GLY A 150 9.52 4.72 15.23
C GLY A 150 9.41 3.44 16.03
N CYS A 151 8.43 2.63 15.64
CA CYS A 151 8.13 1.37 16.27
C CYS A 151 7.66 0.35 15.22
N ASN A 152 8.10 -0.90 15.37
CA ASN A 152 7.54 -2.06 14.68
C ASN A 152 6.84 -2.99 15.69
N ALA A 153 5.94 -3.84 15.19
CA ALA A 153 5.02 -4.60 16.04
C ALA A 153 4.21 -3.68 16.95
N SER A 154 3.74 -2.54 16.42
CA SER A 154 3.24 -1.41 17.19
C SER A 154 1.97 -1.69 17.99
N TRP A 155 1.13 -2.62 17.52
CA TRP A 155 -0.20 -2.86 18.09
C TRP A 155 -0.39 -4.26 18.68
N GLY A 156 0.63 -5.12 18.55
CA GLY A 156 0.59 -6.47 19.07
C GLY A 156 1.57 -7.41 18.39
N SER A 157 1.51 -8.67 18.81
CA SER A 157 2.34 -9.75 18.31
C SER A 157 1.62 -11.08 18.40
N ASN A 158 1.86 -11.95 17.42
CA ASN A 158 1.45 -13.36 17.50
C ASN A 158 2.15 -14.14 18.63
N PHE A 159 3.23 -13.59 19.21
CA PHE A 159 4.01 -14.24 20.27
C PHE A 159 3.69 -13.71 21.67
N LEU A 160 3.34 -12.43 21.79
CA LEU A 160 3.13 -11.75 23.08
C LEU A 160 1.71 -11.21 23.27
N GLY A 161 0.84 -11.41 22.28
CA GLY A 161 -0.54 -10.94 22.32
C GLY A 161 -0.66 -9.46 21.98
N GLU A 162 -1.72 -8.85 22.50
CA GLU A 162 -2.09 -7.47 22.22
C GLU A 162 -1.20 -6.46 22.94
N PHE A 163 -0.86 -5.36 22.26
CA PHE A 163 -0.25 -4.19 22.89
C PHE A 163 -1.24 -3.00 22.88
N PRO A 164 -1.46 -2.34 24.03
CA PRO A 164 -2.26 -1.13 24.08
C PRO A 164 -1.48 0.07 23.51
N VAL A 165 -2.19 1.07 22.99
CA VAL A 165 -1.59 2.29 22.44
C VAL A 165 -0.74 3.03 23.49
N ASP A 166 -1.06 2.93 24.78
CA ASP A 166 -0.24 3.47 25.87
C ASP A 166 1.21 2.96 25.88
N SER A 167 1.44 1.69 25.54
CA SER A 167 2.80 1.14 25.46
C SER A 167 3.58 1.75 24.30
N LEU A 168 2.91 1.97 23.17
CA LEU A 168 3.48 2.66 22.01
C LEU A 168 3.80 4.12 22.34
N MET A 169 2.89 4.84 22.98
CA MET A 169 3.10 6.23 23.38
C MET A 169 4.25 6.38 24.39
N THR A 170 4.36 5.45 25.35
CA THR A 170 5.48 5.43 26.31
C THR A 170 6.84 5.30 25.60
N LEU A 171 6.92 4.42 24.60
CA LEU A 171 8.13 4.26 23.78
C LEU A 171 8.45 5.53 22.99
N PHE A 172 7.44 6.13 22.37
CA PHE A 172 7.58 7.37 21.61
C PHE A 172 8.00 8.55 22.48
N GLU A 173 7.48 8.68 23.70
CA GLU A 173 7.91 9.72 24.64
C GLU A 173 9.39 9.58 24.99
N TYR A 174 9.87 8.36 25.20
CA TYR A 174 11.27 8.12 25.45
C TYR A 174 12.16 8.45 24.24
N GLN A 175 11.78 8.02 23.03
CA GLN A 175 12.53 8.34 21.81
C GLN A 175 12.54 9.85 21.52
N TYR A 176 11.40 10.53 21.72
CA TYR A 176 11.29 11.98 21.54
C TYR A 176 12.21 12.72 22.49
N GLY A 177 12.21 12.36 23.78
CA GLY A 177 13.06 13.00 24.80
C GLY A 177 14.55 12.89 24.46
N LEU A 178 15.00 11.75 23.92
CA LEU A 178 16.39 11.58 23.49
C LEU A 178 16.79 12.51 22.34
N TRP A 179 15.88 12.78 21.40
CA TRP A 179 16.13 13.76 20.33
C TRP A 179 16.12 15.20 20.84
N GLU A 180 15.19 15.52 21.74
CA GLU A 180 15.09 16.83 22.37
C GLU A 180 16.35 17.17 23.18
N GLU A 181 16.84 16.23 24.00
CA GLU A 181 18.10 16.35 24.74
C GLU A 181 19.30 16.59 23.82
N ALA A 182 19.27 16.03 22.61
CA ALA A 182 20.29 16.21 21.59
C ALA A 182 20.15 17.53 20.79
N GLY A 183 19.07 18.30 21.03
CA GLY A 183 18.76 19.53 20.31
C GLY A 183 18.25 19.33 18.88
N ILE A 184 17.67 18.16 18.58
CA ILE A 184 17.17 17.79 17.25
C ILE A 184 15.65 17.67 17.30
N GLY A 185 14.95 18.38 16.41
CA GLY A 185 13.48 18.36 16.40
C GLY A 185 12.93 17.07 15.81
N VAL A 186 11.83 16.55 16.37
CA VAL A 186 11.14 15.38 15.80
C VAL A 186 10.05 15.84 14.84
N ARG A 187 10.09 15.36 13.60
CA ARG A 187 9.09 15.68 12.55
C ARG A 187 8.34 14.47 12.04
N SER A 188 8.89 13.27 12.28
CA SER A 188 8.36 12.04 11.70
C SER A 188 8.05 10.97 12.73
N CYS A 189 6.95 10.24 12.53
CA CYS A 189 6.57 9.07 13.30
C CYS A 189 6.28 7.89 12.38
N SER A 190 6.92 6.73 12.61
CA SER A 190 6.70 5.52 11.82
C SER A 190 6.15 4.37 12.66
N MET A 191 5.14 3.67 12.15
CA MET A 191 4.53 2.51 12.81
C MET A 191 4.43 1.34 11.83
N GLY A 192 5.02 0.20 12.19
CA GLY A 192 4.97 -1.02 11.41
C GLY A 192 4.23 -2.16 12.10
N ASP A 193 3.54 -2.98 11.30
CA ASP A 193 2.73 -4.10 11.75
C ASP A 193 3.08 -5.41 11.03
N PRO A 194 4.25 -6.01 11.32
CA PRO A 194 4.71 -7.24 10.67
C PRO A 194 3.85 -8.48 10.96
N MET A 195 2.85 -8.37 11.85
CA MET A 195 2.04 -9.49 12.35
C MET A 195 0.53 -9.31 12.13
N SER A 196 0.11 -8.23 11.45
CA SER A 196 -1.29 -7.94 11.15
C SER A 196 -2.16 -7.80 12.40
N HIS A 197 -1.70 -7.02 13.37
CA HIS A 197 -2.40 -6.64 14.61
C HIS A 197 -3.01 -5.23 14.57
N CYS A 198 -2.78 -4.47 13.50
CA CYS A 198 -3.45 -3.18 13.31
C CYS A 198 -4.97 -3.37 13.27
N THR A 199 -5.67 -2.41 13.87
CA THR A 199 -7.10 -2.19 13.66
C THR A 199 -7.29 -0.71 13.37
N PRO A 200 -8.35 -0.33 12.62
CA PRO A 200 -8.58 1.06 12.28
C PRO A 200 -8.58 1.98 13.50
N ALA A 201 -9.28 1.58 14.57
CA ALA A 201 -9.35 2.34 15.81
C ALA A 201 -7.99 2.54 16.49
N LYS A 202 -7.11 1.52 16.50
CA LYS A 202 -5.78 1.66 17.11
C LYS A 202 -4.86 2.56 16.30
N VAL A 203 -4.89 2.46 14.97
CA VAL A 203 -4.10 3.33 14.09
C VAL A 203 -4.56 4.77 14.24
N GLU A 204 -5.87 5.00 14.23
CA GLU A 204 -6.48 6.31 14.47
C GLU A 204 -6.04 6.89 15.82
N GLU A 205 -6.24 6.15 16.91
CA GLU A 205 -5.86 6.59 18.26
C GLU A 205 -4.37 6.92 18.35
N SER A 206 -3.50 6.09 17.75
CA SER A 206 -2.05 6.30 17.77
C SER A 206 -1.67 7.62 17.09
N ILE A 207 -2.24 7.90 15.91
CA ILE A 207 -1.95 9.13 15.15
C ILE A 207 -2.49 10.36 15.87
N VAL A 208 -3.75 10.31 16.33
CA VAL A 208 -4.37 11.42 17.06
C VAL A 208 -3.55 11.77 18.29
N ARG A 209 -3.16 10.78 19.10
CA ARG A 209 -2.37 11.01 20.32
C ARG A 209 -0.97 11.52 20.02
N VAL A 210 -0.33 11.09 18.93
CA VAL A 210 0.94 11.66 18.48
C VAL A 210 0.76 13.14 18.11
N LYS A 211 -0.27 13.51 17.33
CA LYS A 211 -0.53 14.91 16.94
C LYS A 211 -0.90 15.80 18.13
N GLU A 212 -1.68 15.29 19.08
CA GLU A 212 -2.05 16.04 20.29
C GLU A 212 -0.84 16.29 21.20
N ARG A 213 0.06 15.30 21.30
CA ARG A 213 1.25 15.38 22.15
C ARG A 213 2.38 16.20 21.52
N TRP A 214 2.57 16.05 20.21
CA TRP A 214 3.64 16.65 19.42
C TRP A 214 3.08 17.21 18.10
N PRO A 215 2.46 18.39 18.11
CA PRO A 215 1.84 18.99 16.92
C PRO A 215 2.80 19.27 15.76
N GLU A 216 4.10 19.30 16.03
CA GLU A 216 5.17 19.51 15.07
C GLU A 216 5.48 18.27 14.20
N ILE A 217 5.01 17.09 14.61
CA ILE A 217 5.11 15.85 13.84
C ILE A 217 4.02 15.85 12.78
N ASN A 218 4.41 16.08 11.53
CA ASN A 218 3.52 16.16 10.38
C ASN A 218 3.87 15.12 9.30
N HIS A 219 4.83 14.22 9.55
CA HIS A 219 5.20 13.15 8.62
C HIS A 219 4.98 11.78 9.25
N PHE A 220 3.98 11.04 8.77
CA PHE A 220 3.63 9.72 9.28
C PHE A 220 3.98 8.64 8.26
N ARG A 221 4.55 7.52 8.73
CA ARG A 221 4.77 6.33 7.89
C ARG A 221 4.08 5.12 8.48
N LEU A 222 3.26 4.45 7.67
CA LEU A 222 2.57 3.22 8.07
C LEU A 222 2.96 2.06 7.17
N HIS A 223 3.49 1.00 7.79
CA HIS A 223 3.79 -0.27 7.13
C HIS A 223 2.82 -1.34 7.65
N LEU A 224 1.69 -1.51 6.95
CA LEU A 224 0.55 -2.28 7.44
C LEU A 224 0.41 -3.60 6.66
N HIS A 225 0.58 -4.72 7.37
CA HIS A 225 0.28 -6.02 6.78
C HIS A 225 -1.20 -6.37 6.89
N ASN A 226 -1.71 -7.15 5.92
CA ASN A 226 -3.15 -7.36 5.74
C ASN A 226 -3.68 -8.76 6.09
N GLY A 227 -2.98 -9.53 6.93
CA GLY A 227 -3.32 -10.94 7.21
C GLY A 227 -4.63 -11.16 7.97
N ARG A 228 -5.27 -10.09 8.43
CA ARG A 228 -6.62 -10.09 9.04
C ARG A 228 -7.55 -9.09 8.37
N ASN A 229 -7.23 -8.66 7.14
CA ASN A 229 -8.00 -7.73 6.34
C ASN A 229 -8.26 -6.35 6.98
N MET A 230 -7.29 -5.82 7.74
CA MET A 230 -7.41 -4.56 8.46
C MET A 230 -6.54 -3.43 7.89
N ALA A 231 -5.60 -3.71 6.98
CA ALA A 231 -4.60 -2.74 6.54
C ALA A 231 -5.24 -1.57 5.78
N ILE A 232 -6.11 -1.84 4.80
CA ILE A 232 -6.78 -0.80 4.00
C ILE A 232 -7.67 0.07 4.89
N ALA A 233 -8.49 -0.55 5.76
CA ALA A 233 -9.35 0.18 6.68
C ALA A 233 -8.55 1.02 7.69
N SER A 234 -7.36 0.56 8.08
CA SER A 234 -6.47 1.30 8.97
C SER A 234 -5.76 2.45 8.27
N ALA A 235 -5.37 2.28 7.01
CA ALA A 235 -4.87 3.37 6.17
C ALA A 235 -5.95 4.45 5.95
N TYR A 236 -7.21 4.04 5.72
CA TYR A 236 -8.35 4.94 5.67
C TYR A 236 -8.52 5.74 6.96
N ALA A 237 -8.49 5.08 8.11
CA ALA A 237 -8.59 5.74 9.41
C ALA A 237 -7.46 6.76 9.63
N ALA A 238 -6.22 6.42 9.25
CA ALA A 238 -5.10 7.35 9.27
C ALA A 238 -5.35 8.59 8.38
N MET A 239 -5.78 8.39 7.14
CA MET A 239 -6.10 9.49 6.22
C MET A 239 -7.23 10.38 6.74
N ARG A 240 -8.18 9.85 7.52
CA ARG A 240 -9.31 10.61 8.08
C ARG A 240 -8.95 11.58 9.20
N VAL A 241 -7.88 11.29 9.95
CA VAL A 241 -7.46 12.13 11.09
C VAL A 241 -6.25 13.01 10.79
N LEU A 242 -5.62 12.81 9.64
CA LEU A 242 -4.58 13.69 9.11
C LEU A 242 -5.19 14.79 8.24
N GLY A 243 -4.52 15.94 8.21
CA GLY A 243 -4.91 17.12 7.46
C GLY A 243 -4.00 17.40 6.25
N PRO A 244 -4.32 18.42 5.44
CA PRO A 244 -3.55 18.80 4.26
C PRO A 244 -2.12 19.27 4.55
N GLU A 245 -1.81 19.65 5.79
CA GLU A 245 -0.46 19.97 6.26
C GLU A 245 0.41 18.74 6.55
N ASP A 246 -0.21 17.55 6.59
CA ASP A 246 0.47 16.30 6.91
C ASP A 246 0.88 15.53 5.66
N THR A 247 1.92 14.73 5.82
CA THR A 247 2.37 13.73 4.87
C THR A 247 2.16 12.34 5.45
N LEU A 248 1.58 11.44 4.65
CA LEU A 248 1.38 10.03 4.99
C LEU A 248 2.10 9.14 3.97
N GLU A 249 3.14 8.46 4.41
CA GLU A 249 3.77 7.38 3.66
C GLU A 249 3.05 6.05 3.92
N LEU A 250 2.59 5.41 2.85
CA LEU A 250 1.96 4.09 2.89
C LEU A 250 2.74 3.10 2.03
N ASP A 251 3.02 1.94 2.60
CA ASP A 251 3.61 0.82 1.90
C ASP A 251 2.52 -0.19 1.49
N GLY A 252 2.64 -0.79 0.31
CA GLY A 252 1.81 -1.92 -0.10
C GLY A 252 2.46 -2.74 -1.20
N THR A 253 1.72 -3.71 -1.72
CA THR A 253 2.24 -4.63 -2.75
C THR A 253 1.15 -4.99 -3.74
N ILE A 254 1.46 -5.05 -5.03
CA ILE A 254 0.46 -5.45 -6.03
C ILE A 254 -0.19 -6.81 -5.70
N GLY A 255 -1.51 -6.90 -5.75
CA GLY A 255 -2.24 -8.13 -5.37
C GLY A 255 -2.13 -8.50 -3.89
N GLY A 256 -1.48 -7.70 -3.04
CA GLY A 256 -1.36 -7.90 -1.60
C GLY A 256 -0.44 -9.06 -1.19
N PHE A 257 0.35 -9.59 -2.12
CA PHE A 257 1.34 -10.62 -1.84
C PHE A 257 2.50 -10.12 -0.99
N GLY A 258 3.13 -11.02 -0.24
CA GLY A 258 4.19 -10.67 0.69
C GLY A 258 3.91 -11.27 2.05
N GLY A 259 4.70 -10.84 3.02
CA GLY A 259 4.57 -11.29 4.39
C GLY A 259 5.90 -11.50 5.06
N CYS A 260 5.83 -11.95 6.30
CA CYS A 260 7.01 -12.11 7.13
C CYS A 260 7.17 -13.59 7.54
N PRO A 261 8.23 -14.29 7.09
CA PRO A 261 8.44 -15.68 7.47
C PRO A 261 8.75 -15.84 8.97
N TYR A 262 9.18 -14.75 9.63
CA TYR A 262 9.57 -14.74 11.04
C TYR A 262 8.39 -14.51 12.00
N CYS A 263 7.22 -14.12 11.48
CA CYS A 263 6.07 -13.68 12.27
C CYS A 263 5.04 -14.79 12.58
N GLY A 264 5.28 -16.02 12.09
CA GLY A 264 4.44 -17.21 12.35
C GLY A 264 3.34 -17.46 11.32
N ASN A 265 3.00 -16.47 10.48
CA ASN A 265 1.96 -16.59 9.45
C ASN A 265 2.51 -16.63 8.01
N GLY A 266 3.78 -16.27 7.80
CA GLY A 266 4.41 -16.37 6.49
C GLY A 266 3.67 -15.58 5.42
N ARG A 267 3.30 -16.25 4.31
CA ARG A 267 2.57 -15.64 3.19
C ARG A 267 1.16 -15.16 3.53
N ALA A 268 0.56 -15.71 4.58
CA ALA A 268 -0.77 -15.29 5.01
C ALA A 268 -0.77 -13.90 5.67
N THR A 269 0.41 -13.37 6.00
CA THR A 269 0.55 -12.02 6.54
C THR A 269 0.19 -10.98 5.48
N GLY A 270 0.62 -11.15 4.22
CA GLY A 270 0.28 -10.26 3.09
C GLY A 270 0.55 -8.78 3.33
N MET A 271 0.18 -7.94 2.38
CA MET A 271 0.15 -6.48 2.52
C MET A 271 -1.18 -5.96 1.96
N ALA A 272 -1.48 -4.68 2.15
CA ALA A 272 -2.59 -4.06 1.43
C ALA A 272 -2.33 -4.21 -0.09
N PRO A 273 -3.27 -4.82 -0.86
CA PRO A 273 -3.17 -4.81 -2.31
C PRO A 273 -3.10 -3.38 -2.85
N THR A 274 -2.08 -3.10 -3.64
CA THR A 274 -1.84 -1.77 -4.24
C THR A 274 -3.06 -1.28 -4.99
N GLU A 275 -3.62 -2.13 -5.84
CA GLU A 275 -4.78 -1.80 -6.66
C GLU A 275 -6.02 -1.49 -5.82
N ASP A 276 -6.22 -2.17 -4.69
CA ASP A 276 -7.38 -1.94 -3.82
C ASP A 276 -7.22 -0.62 -3.04
N LEU A 277 -6.02 -0.36 -2.51
CA LEU A 277 -5.73 0.86 -1.76
C LEU A 277 -5.80 2.10 -2.64
N LEU A 278 -5.16 2.06 -3.81
CA LEU A 278 -5.12 3.21 -4.73
C LEU A 278 -6.48 3.45 -5.40
N HIS A 279 -7.25 2.40 -5.67
CA HIS A 279 -8.63 2.53 -6.15
C HIS A 279 -9.52 3.24 -5.11
N MET A 280 -9.42 2.86 -3.83
CA MET A 280 -10.09 3.57 -2.74
C MET A 280 -9.69 5.04 -2.67
N MET A 281 -8.39 5.34 -2.73
CA MET A 281 -7.86 6.71 -2.70
C MET A 281 -8.39 7.57 -3.86
N GLU A 282 -8.34 7.04 -5.09
CA GLU A 282 -8.83 7.75 -6.28
C GLU A 282 -10.31 8.09 -6.15
N ASP A 283 -11.13 7.15 -5.70
CA ASP A 283 -12.57 7.37 -5.52
C ASP A 283 -12.91 8.32 -4.36
N MET A 284 -12.00 8.46 -3.38
CA MET A 284 -12.10 9.47 -2.32
C MET A 284 -11.61 10.86 -2.78
N GLY A 285 -11.12 10.97 -4.02
CA GLY A 285 -10.57 12.19 -4.59
C GLY A 285 -9.13 12.49 -4.18
N ILE A 286 -8.42 11.50 -3.61
CA ILE A 286 -6.99 11.62 -3.28
C ILE A 286 -6.18 11.32 -4.55
N PRO A 287 -5.37 12.26 -5.07
CA PRO A 287 -4.60 12.03 -6.28
C PRO A 287 -3.57 10.91 -6.10
N THR A 288 -3.60 9.90 -6.96
CA THR A 288 -2.59 8.83 -7.01
C THR A 288 -1.66 8.98 -8.22
N GLY A 289 -2.19 9.46 -9.35
CA GLY A 289 -1.47 9.53 -10.63
C GLY A 289 -1.25 8.15 -11.27
N VAL A 290 -1.90 7.10 -10.75
CA VAL A 290 -1.70 5.72 -11.17
C VAL A 290 -2.83 5.25 -12.09
N ASP A 291 -2.44 4.54 -13.14
CA ASP A 291 -3.32 3.84 -14.07
C ASP A 291 -3.71 2.48 -13.46
N ILE A 292 -4.93 2.41 -12.92
CA ILE A 292 -5.48 1.19 -12.30
C ILE A 292 -5.57 0.05 -13.30
N ASP A 293 -5.89 0.32 -14.57
CA ASP A 293 -6.00 -0.75 -15.58
C ASP A 293 -4.65 -1.42 -15.83
N LYS A 294 -3.55 -0.66 -15.83
CA LYS A 294 -2.20 -1.22 -15.92
C LYS A 294 -1.78 -1.93 -14.63
N LEU A 295 -2.22 -1.46 -13.46
CA LEU A 295 -1.99 -2.20 -12.21
C LEU A 295 -2.66 -3.57 -12.24
N VAL A 296 -3.89 -3.68 -12.76
CA VAL A 296 -4.55 -4.98 -12.94
C VAL A 296 -3.72 -5.90 -13.84
N ASP A 297 -3.15 -5.40 -14.94
CA ASP A 297 -2.22 -6.17 -15.78
C ASP A 297 -1.00 -6.68 -14.98
N CYS A 298 -0.43 -5.83 -14.11
CA CYS A 298 0.69 -6.20 -13.24
C CYS A 298 0.31 -7.32 -12.27
N VAL A 299 -0.90 -7.27 -11.70
CA VAL A 299 -1.38 -8.31 -10.78
C VAL A 299 -1.57 -9.63 -11.51
N TRP A 300 -2.20 -9.64 -12.69
CA TRP A 300 -2.35 -10.86 -13.49
C TRP A 300 -1.00 -11.43 -13.95
N ALA A 301 -0.03 -10.57 -14.30
CA ALA A 301 1.34 -11.00 -14.58
C ALA A 301 2.00 -11.62 -13.33
N ALA A 302 1.86 -11.00 -12.16
CA ALA A 302 2.37 -11.54 -10.91
C ALA A 302 1.73 -12.90 -10.56
N GLU A 303 0.41 -13.06 -10.70
CA GLU A 303 -0.29 -14.33 -10.50
C GLU A 303 0.25 -15.43 -11.43
N ARG A 304 0.47 -15.12 -12.71
CA ARG A 304 1.08 -16.03 -13.69
C ARG A 304 2.51 -16.42 -13.30
N ILE A 305 3.33 -15.45 -12.91
CA ILE A 305 4.74 -15.64 -12.55
C ILE A 305 4.87 -16.49 -11.28
N ILE A 306 4.04 -16.21 -10.28
CA ILE A 306 4.06 -16.91 -8.98
C ILE A 306 3.34 -18.26 -9.06
N GLY A 307 2.38 -18.41 -9.99
CA GLY A 307 1.61 -19.62 -10.21
C GLY A 307 0.43 -19.80 -9.24
N ARG A 308 -0.15 -18.70 -8.73
CA ARG A 308 -1.33 -18.71 -7.86
C ARG A 308 -2.07 -17.37 -7.92
N GLU A 309 -3.35 -17.38 -7.57
CA GLU A 309 -4.12 -16.16 -7.36
C GLU A 309 -3.57 -15.34 -6.18
N LEU A 310 -3.68 -14.03 -6.32
CA LEU A 310 -3.34 -13.02 -5.32
C LEU A 310 -4.60 -12.50 -4.62
N TYR A 311 -4.41 -11.68 -3.59
CA TYR A 311 -5.46 -11.33 -2.63
C TYR A 311 -6.29 -10.11 -3.04
N GLY A 312 -5.80 -9.28 -3.97
CA GLY A 312 -6.51 -8.09 -4.43
C GLY A 312 -7.89 -8.37 -5.00
N HIS A 313 -8.78 -7.40 -4.85
CA HIS A 313 -10.18 -7.49 -5.28
C HIS A 313 -10.46 -6.69 -6.56
N VAL A 314 -9.85 -5.52 -6.71
CA VAL A 314 -9.98 -4.68 -7.92
C VAL A 314 -9.42 -5.39 -9.14
N SER A 315 -8.35 -6.18 -8.98
CA SER A 315 -7.80 -7.03 -10.04
C SER A 315 -8.75 -8.16 -10.49
N LYS A 316 -9.76 -8.49 -9.68
CA LYS A 316 -10.76 -9.53 -9.98
C LYS A 316 -12.07 -8.94 -10.51
N ALA A 317 -12.54 -7.86 -9.90
CA ALA A 317 -13.82 -7.23 -10.22
C ALA A 317 -13.71 -6.08 -11.23
N GLY A 318 -12.49 -5.55 -11.44
CA GLY A 318 -12.23 -4.34 -12.20
C GLY A 318 -12.40 -3.07 -11.35
N PRO A 319 -11.85 -1.93 -11.82
CA PRO A 319 -12.13 -0.63 -11.22
C PRO A 319 -13.62 -0.30 -11.35
N ARG A 320 -14.14 0.51 -10.42
CA ARG A 320 -15.53 0.99 -10.47
C ARG A 320 -15.82 1.70 -11.81
N PRO A 321 -16.83 1.26 -12.59
CA PRO A 321 -17.24 1.94 -13.81
C PRO A 321 -17.71 3.37 -13.53
N ARG A 322 -17.36 4.31 -14.42
CA ARG A 322 -17.70 5.73 -14.35
C ARG A 322 -18.30 6.18 -15.68
N ALA A 323 -19.46 6.82 -15.62
CA ALA A 323 -20.14 7.38 -16.79
C ALA A 323 -19.22 8.34 -17.58
N SER A 324 -18.46 9.18 -16.86
CA SER A 324 -17.51 10.13 -17.45
C SER A 324 -16.37 9.48 -18.24
N ALA A 325 -16.07 8.20 -17.98
CA ALA A 325 -15.07 7.43 -18.69
C ALA A 325 -15.66 6.57 -19.82
N GLY A 326 -16.99 6.56 -19.99
CA GLY A 326 -17.66 5.77 -21.02
C GLY A 326 -17.52 4.25 -20.85
N ASN A 327 -17.19 3.78 -19.64
CA ASN A 327 -16.91 2.36 -19.37
C ASN A 327 -18.01 1.67 -18.53
N LEU A 328 -19.22 2.22 -18.52
CA LEU A 328 -20.37 1.54 -17.93
C LEU A 328 -20.67 0.26 -18.69
N TYR A 329 -20.95 -0.81 -17.96
CA TYR A 329 -21.25 -2.11 -18.57
C TYR A 329 -22.51 -2.07 -19.42
N ASP A 330 -22.58 -2.94 -20.41
CA ASP A 330 -23.80 -3.15 -21.18
C ASP A 330 -24.92 -3.66 -20.26
N ILE A 331 -26.06 -2.96 -20.25
CA ILE A 331 -27.24 -3.37 -19.47
C ILE A 331 -27.84 -4.70 -19.95
N ASN A 332 -27.48 -5.11 -21.17
CA ASN A 332 -27.88 -6.37 -21.80
C ASN A 332 -26.79 -7.45 -21.77
N MET A 333 -25.73 -7.28 -20.98
CA MET A 333 -24.77 -8.36 -20.79
C MET A 333 -25.47 -9.60 -20.17
N PRO A 334 -25.08 -10.83 -20.57
CA PRO A 334 -25.58 -12.06 -19.96
C PRO A 334 -25.03 -12.23 -18.54
N PHE A 335 -25.39 -13.33 -17.88
CA PHE A 335 -24.87 -13.67 -16.57
C PHE A 335 -23.33 -13.78 -16.57
N VAL A 336 -22.72 -13.21 -15.54
CA VAL A 336 -21.31 -13.35 -15.19
C VAL A 336 -21.24 -14.10 -13.86
N GLU A 337 -20.79 -15.35 -13.92
CA GLU A 337 -20.83 -16.28 -12.78
C GLU A 337 -19.43 -16.65 -12.27
N THR A 338 -18.41 -16.46 -13.11
CA THR A 338 -17.03 -16.86 -12.82
C THR A 338 -16.09 -15.66 -12.80
N LEU A 339 -14.95 -15.81 -12.10
CA LEU A 339 -13.89 -14.79 -12.11
C LEU A 339 -13.31 -14.58 -13.52
N GLU A 340 -13.25 -15.63 -14.34
CA GLU A 340 -12.81 -15.53 -15.73
C GLU A 340 -13.77 -14.65 -16.54
N GLN A 341 -15.08 -14.90 -16.48
CA GLN A 341 -16.08 -14.06 -17.11
C GLN A 341 -16.02 -12.62 -16.60
N ALA A 342 -15.78 -12.42 -15.30
CA ALA A 342 -15.66 -11.09 -14.70
C ALA A 342 -14.56 -10.24 -15.36
N THR A 343 -13.50 -10.84 -15.91
CA THR A 343 -12.44 -10.10 -16.63
C THR A 343 -12.93 -9.37 -17.89
N HIS A 344 -14.21 -9.50 -18.28
CA HIS A 344 -14.84 -8.71 -19.33
C HIS A 344 -14.68 -7.20 -19.16
N PHE A 345 -14.54 -6.69 -17.92
CA PHE A 345 -14.34 -5.25 -17.66
C PHE A 345 -13.12 -4.69 -18.41
N LYS A 346 -12.17 -5.56 -18.78
CA LYS A 346 -10.95 -5.21 -19.49
C LYS A 346 -10.76 -6.00 -20.78
N LYS A 347 -11.12 -7.30 -20.80
CA LYS A 347 -10.96 -8.14 -22.00
C LYS A 347 -12.10 -7.93 -23.00
N GLY A 348 -13.28 -7.50 -22.58
CA GLY A 348 -14.44 -7.30 -23.45
C GLY A 348 -15.46 -8.44 -23.40
N GLU A 349 -16.47 -8.33 -24.25
CA GLU A 349 -17.68 -9.18 -24.25
C GLU A 349 -17.41 -10.67 -24.50
N GLN A 350 -16.32 -11.02 -25.18
CA GLN A 350 -15.97 -12.41 -25.46
C GLN A 350 -15.76 -13.24 -24.19
N MET A 351 -15.51 -12.60 -23.05
CA MET A 351 -15.38 -13.32 -21.77
C MET A 351 -16.69 -13.90 -21.27
N TYR A 352 -17.84 -13.37 -21.72
CA TYR A 352 -19.17 -13.87 -21.35
C TYR A 352 -20.02 -14.28 -22.58
N GLU A 353 -19.42 -14.34 -23.77
CA GLU A 353 -20.12 -14.72 -25.00
C GLU A 353 -20.75 -16.11 -24.87
N GLY A 354 -22.01 -16.25 -25.31
CA GLY A 354 -22.77 -17.48 -25.14
C GLY A 354 -23.25 -17.74 -23.69
N GLY A 355 -23.02 -16.80 -22.77
CA GLY A 355 -23.53 -16.85 -21.42
C GLY A 355 -25.06 -16.87 -21.34
N LEU A 356 -25.59 -17.35 -20.22
CA LEU A 356 -27.03 -17.41 -19.99
C LEU A 356 -27.62 -15.99 -19.98
N TYR A 357 -28.56 -15.73 -20.88
CA TYR A 357 -29.36 -14.50 -20.91
C TYR A 357 -30.82 -14.84 -20.55
N PRO A 358 -31.22 -14.74 -19.27
CA PRO A 358 -32.55 -15.18 -18.83
C PRO A 358 -33.67 -14.15 -19.06
N TYR A 359 -33.33 -12.96 -19.55
CA TYR A 359 -34.28 -11.87 -19.75
C TYR A 359 -35.09 -12.11 -21.03
N ARG A 360 -36.41 -11.92 -20.96
CA ARG A 360 -37.32 -12.17 -22.10
C ARG A 360 -37.21 -11.11 -23.19
N GLU A 361 -36.87 -9.89 -22.80
CA GLU A 361 -36.72 -8.72 -23.66
C GLU A 361 -35.45 -7.97 -23.23
N PRO A 362 -34.81 -7.21 -24.14
CA PRO A 362 -33.71 -6.33 -23.78
C PRO A 362 -34.05 -5.42 -22.61
N VAL A 363 -33.12 -5.31 -21.66
CA VAL A 363 -33.22 -4.40 -20.53
C VAL A 363 -33.21 -2.97 -21.08
N THR A 364 -34.18 -2.18 -20.62
CA THR A 364 -34.27 -0.73 -20.88
C THR A 364 -34.31 0.00 -19.55
N SER A 365 -33.77 1.23 -19.49
CA SER A 365 -33.76 2.00 -18.25
C SER A 365 -33.74 3.50 -18.53
N PRO A 366 -34.78 4.26 -18.13
CA PRO A 366 -34.77 5.72 -18.28
C PRO A 366 -33.63 6.38 -17.49
N TYR A 367 -33.13 5.71 -16.44
CA TYR A 367 -31.94 6.14 -15.71
C TYR A 367 -30.67 6.00 -16.55
N ARG A 368 -30.54 4.89 -17.29
CA ARG A 368 -29.41 4.67 -18.19
C ARG A 368 -29.45 5.68 -19.33
N ASP A 369 -30.62 5.92 -19.92
CA ASP A 369 -30.79 6.90 -20.99
C ASP A 369 -30.32 8.31 -20.56
N ARG A 370 -30.60 8.71 -19.31
CA ARG A 370 -30.09 9.96 -18.73
C ARG A 370 -28.58 9.96 -18.62
N VAL A 371 -27.99 8.89 -18.11
CA VAL A 371 -26.54 8.76 -17.95
C VAL A 371 -25.83 8.79 -19.31
N ASP A 372 -26.40 8.15 -20.33
CA ASP A 372 -25.88 8.16 -21.70
C ASP A 372 -25.98 9.55 -22.35
N GLN A 373 -26.90 10.41 -21.86
CA GLN A 373 -26.99 11.83 -22.20
C GLN A 373 -26.05 12.72 -21.38
N GLY A 374 -25.22 12.14 -20.50
CA GLY A 374 -24.31 12.86 -19.60
C GLY A 374 -24.98 13.48 -18.38
N LEU A 375 -26.23 13.09 -18.07
CA LEU A 375 -26.95 13.53 -16.88
C LEU A 375 -26.73 12.56 -15.70
N PRO A 376 -26.85 13.03 -14.45
CA PRO A 376 -26.92 12.12 -13.31
C PRO A 376 -28.08 11.13 -13.44
N ALA A 377 -27.85 9.88 -13.02
CA ALA A 377 -28.90 8.87 -12.95
C ALA A 377 -30.08 9.36 -12.11
N PHE A 378 -29.80 10.01 -10.97
CA PHE A 378 -30.78 10.64 -10.10
C PHE A 378 -30.50 12.14 -10.03
N GLY A 379 -31.53 12.97 -10.17
CA GLY A 379 -31.41 14.38 -9.82
C GLY A 379 -31.26 14.57 -8.30
N THR A 380 -30.67 15.68 -7.89
CA THR A 380 -30.36 15.95 -6.47
C THR A 380 -31.46 16.76 -5.77
N GLY A 381 -32.39 17.34 -6.52
CA GLY A 381 -33.59 17.99 -5.98
C GLY A 381 -34.73 17.01 -5.73
N ALA A 382 -35.58 17.30 -4.75
CA ALA A 382 -36.78 16.49 -4.46
C ALA A 382 -37.70 16.33 -5.68
N ASP A 383 -37.77 17.37 -6.53
CA ASP A 383 -38.56 17.41 -7.77
C ASP A 383 -37.89 16.70 -8.96
N GLU A 384 -36.58 16.45 -8.87
CA GLU A 384 -35.80 15.80 -9.93
C GLU A 384 -35.64 14.30 -9.70
N PHE A 385 -36.10 13.83 -8.53
CA PHE A 385 -36.04 12.42 -8.19
C PHE A 385 -37.16 11.63 -8.90
N PRO A 386 -36.89 10.38 -9.30
CA PRO A 386 -37.79 9.45 -9.99
C PRO A 386 -39.29 9.50 -9.72
N TRP A 387 -39.73 9.66 -8.46
CA TRP A 387 -41.16 9.64 -8.14
C TRP A 387 -41.95 10.83 -8.69
N ASN A 388 -41.26 11.86 -9.16
CA ASN A 388 -41.84 13.04 -9.80
C ASN A 388 -41.69 13.03 -11.34
N GLN A 389 -41.16 11.94 -11.92
CA GLN A 389 -40.93 11.81 -13.35
C GLN A 389 -42.05 11.01 -14.04
N ASP A 390 -42.34 11.34 -15.30
CA ASP A 390 -43.49 10.78 -16.03
C ASP A 390 -43.38 9.28 -16.36
N TRP A 391 -42.18 8.72 -16.32
CA TRP A 391 -41.94 7.30 -16.53
C TRP A 391 -42.16 6.45 -15.26
N LEU A 392 -42.40 7.07 -14.10
CA LEU A 392 -42.82 6.33 -12.91
C LEU A 392 -44.28 5.88 -13.09
N PRO A 393 -44.61 4.59 -12.86
CA PRO A 393 -46.00 4.15 -12.87
C PRO A 393 -46.82 4.94 -11.85
N LYS A 394 -47.73 5.79 -12.33
CA LYS A 394 -48.71 6.48 -11.47
C LYS A 394 -49.74 5.45 -11.05
N ALA A 395 -50.08 5.42 -9.75
CA ALA A 395 -51.17 4.56 -9.30
C ALA A 395 -52.42 4.87 -10.12
N GLU A 396 -53.01 3.84 -10.74
CA GLU A 396 -54.29 4.00 -11.43
C GLU A 396 -55.32 4.51 -10.42
N SER A 397 -55.85 5.71 -10.67
CA SER A 397 -56.82 6.40 -9.82
C SER A 397 -58.22 5.83 -9.94
#